data_AF-G7YCN0-F1
#
_entry.id   AF-G7YCN0-F1
#
_cell.length_a   1.000
_cell.length_b   1.000
_cell.length_c   1.000
_cell.angle_alpha   90.00
_cell.angle_beta   90.00
_cell.angle_gamma   90.00
#
_symmetry.space_group_name_H-M   'P 1'
#
loop_
_entity.id
_entity.type
_entity.pdbx_description
1 polymer ?
#
loop_
_entity_poly.entity_id
_entity_poly.type
_entity_poly.pdbx_seq_one_letter_code
_entity_poly.pdbx_strand_id
1 'polypeptide(L)'
;MTKDLIGALRAAQPEDAGDLPDASLSIDGPQYMNDFFAQVEEIRNLIERVQALVEDVKNKHSDILSSPNQDETTKAQLEEAMAEIKMIAHKVRAKLKQMEMNIEYDENSDKSSADLRIRKTQYSTISRNFIEVMTDYNKAQVAFRDACKNRIKRQMEIAERKISNEELEDMLESGNPAIFTQEVGLLELRFPYFLAYDY
;
A
#
# COMPACT_ATOMS: atom_id res chain seq x y z
N MET A 1 1.22 38.54 -22.63
CA MET A 1 0.12 39.18 -21.88
C MET A 1 -1.11 38.29 -21.98
N THR A 2 -1.36 37.47 -20.97
CA THR A 2 -2.60 36.70 -20.83
C THR A 2 -3.71 37.68 -20.50
N LYS A 3 -4.56 37.99 -21.48
CA LYS A 3 -5.74 38.84 -21.26
C LYS A 3 -6.59 38.20 -20.17
N ASP A 4 -6.75 38.90 -19.07
CA ASP A 4 -7.64 38.53 -17.97
C ASP A 4 -9.09 38.62 -18.46
N LEU A 5 -9.60 37.51 -19.01
CA LEU A 5 -10.96 37.40 -19.54
C LEU A 5 -12.02 37.52 -18.44
N ILE A 6 -11.66 37.23 -17.19
CA ILE A 6 -12.58 37.28 -16.04
C ILE A 6 -12.96 38.73 -15.76
N GLY A 7 -11.98 39.65 -15.80
CA GLY A 7 -12.24 41.08 -15.66
C GLY A 7 -13.09 41.66 -16.80
N ALA A 8 -12.87 41.20 -18.04
CA ALA A 8 -13.62 41.66 -19.21
C ALA A 8 -15.09 41.21 -19.19
N LEU A 9 -15.38 40.01 -18.69
CA LEU A 9 -16.74 39.50 -18.54
C LEU A 9 -17.54 40.27 -17.50
N ARG A 10 -16.90 40.68 -16.39
CA ARG A 10 -17.55 41.47 -15.33
C ARG A 10 -17.90 42.89 -15.79
N ALA A 11 -17.08 43.48 -16.66
CA ALA A 11 -17.32 44.81 -17.24
C ALA A 11 -18.37 44.81 -18.37
N ALA A 12 -18.67 43.65 -18.95
CA ALA A 12 -19.63 43.48 -20.05
C ALA A 12 -21.04 43.08 -19.57
N GLN A 13 -21.27 42.92 -18.26
CA GLN A 13 -22.61 42.70 -17.73
C GLN A 13 -23.40 44.03 -17.76
N PRO A 14 -24.54 44.10 -18.48
CA PRO A 14 -25.41 45.26 -18.43
C PRO A 14 -26.02 45.39 -17.03
N GLU A 15 -26.04 46.60 -16.49
CA GLU A 15 -26.59 46.98 -15.16
C GLU A 15 -28.11 46.73 -15.00
N ASP A 16 -28.76 46.04 -15.95
CA ASP A 16 -30.22 45.78 -15.99
C ASP A 16 -30.55 44.27 -16.09
N ALA A 17 -29.69 43.40 -15.57
CA ALA A 17 -29.97 41.96 -15.46
C ALA A 17 -30.75 41.62 -14.17
N GLY A 18 -31.77 42.42 -13.84
CA GLY A 18 -32.53 42.34 -12.58
C GLY A 18 -33.55 41.21 -12.48
N ASP A 19 -33.68 40.32 -13.48
CA ASP A 19 -34.69 39.25 -13.48
C ASP A 19 -34.25 37.99 -14.22
N LEU A 20 -32.99 37.58 -14.02
CA LEU A 20 -32.66 36.17 -14.22
C LEU A 20 -33.03 35.46 -12.92
N PRO A 21 -33.79 34.34 -12.96
CA PRO A 21 -33.94 33.53 -11.76
C PRO A 21 -32.53 33.20 -11.32
N ASP A 22 -32.18 33.67 -10.13
CA ASP A 22 -30.97 33.30 -9.43
C ASP A 22 -31.00 31.77 -9.37
N ALA A 23 -30.38 31.14 -10.36
CA ALA A 23 -29.88 29.79 -10.23
C ALA A 23 -28.67 29.88 -9.30
N SER A 24 -28.91 30.39 -8.08
CA SER A 24 -28.19 29.93 -6.93
C SER A 24 -28.49 28.45 -6.92
N LEU A 25 -27.55 27.70 -7.51
CA LEU A 25 -27.16 26.44 -6.93
C LEU A 25 -27.03 26.76 -5.45
N SER A 26 -28.06 26.42 -4.69
CA SER A 26 -27.99 26.37 -3.24
C SER A 26 -26.96 25.28 -2.97
N ILE A 27 -25.69 25.64 -3.12
CA ILE A 27 -24.57 24.96 -2.51
C ILE A 27 -24.79 25.26 -1.04
N ASP A 28 -25.71 24.52 -0.46
CA ASP A 28 -25.99 24.53 0.96
C ASP A 28 -24.65 24.36 1.65
N GLY A 29 -24.24 25.40 2.39
CA GLY A 29 -22.86 25.85 2.53
C GLY A 29 -21.82 24.84 3.04
N PRO A 30 -21.05 25.13 4.10
CA PRO A 30 -19.81 24.42 4.45
C PRO A 30 -19.96 22.94 4.89
N GLN A 31 -21.11 22.30 4.66
CA GLN A 31 -21.46 20.94 5.08
C GLN A 31 -21.64 19.93 3.93
N TYR A 32 -21.63 20.37 2.67
CA TYR A 32 -21.84 19.48 1.52
C TYR A 32 -20.76 18.37 1.47
N MET A 33 -21.19 17.10 1.61
CA MET A 33 -20.35 15.90 1.50
C MET A 33 -19.17 15.80 2.49
N ASN A 34 -19.15 16.58 3.58
CA ASN A 34 -18.02 16.60 4.52
C ASN A 34 -17.68 15.23 5.10
N ASP A 35 -18.67 14.45 5.54
CA ASP A 35 -18.43 13.12 6.11
C ASP A 35 -17.84 12.15 5.08
N PHE A 36 -18.21 12.32 3.81
CA PHE A 36 -17.65 11.54 2.72
C PHE A 36 -16.20 11.95 2.43
N PHE A 37 -15.93 13.25 2.35
CA PHE A 37 -14.56 13.74 2.13
C PHE A 37 -13.64 13.43 3.30
N ALA A 38 -14.14 13.46 4.54
CA ALA A 38 -13.39 13.03 5.71
C ALA A 38 -13.02 11.54 5.64
N GLN A 39 -13.95 10.68 5.21
CA GLN A 39 -13.66 9.25 4.98
C GLN A 39 -12.64 9.04 3.86
N VAL A 40 -12.77 9.77 2.74
CA VAL A 40 -11.80 9.73 1.63
C VAL A 40 -10.41 10.13 2.11
N GLU A 41 -10.32 11.20 2.89
CA GLU A 41 -9.05 11.72 3.41
C GLU A 41 -8.42 10.75 4.42
N GLU A 42 -9.22 10.13 5.28
CA GLU A 42 -8.74 9.08 6.17
C GLU A 42 -8.15 7.90 5.38
N ILE A 43 -8.82 7.42 4.32
CA ILE A 43 -8.30 6.33 3.50
C ILE A 43 -7.00 6.74 2.80
N ARG A 44 -6.91 7.97 2.29
CA ARG A 44 -5.67 8.49 1.67
C ARG A 44 -4.51 8.52 2.65
N ASN A 45 -4.72 9.05 3.86
CA ASN A 45 -3.71 9.07 4.91
C ASN A 45 -3.24 7.66 5.29
N LEU A 46 -4.16 6.69 5.33
CA LEU A 46 -3.80 5.28 5.55
C LEU A 46 -2.95 4.72 4.41
N ILE A 47 -3.26 5.04 3.15
CA ILE A 47 -2.48 4.60 1.98
C ILE A 47 -1.08 5.24 2.00
N GLU A 48 -0.98 6.54 2.30
CA GLU A 48 0.30 7.24 2.43
C GLU A 48 1.15 6.66 3.57
N ARG A 49 0.53 6.27 4.69
CA ARG A 49 1.22 5.56 5.76
C ARG A 49 1.78 4.21 5.28
N VAL A 50 1.00 3.45 4.50
CA VAL A 50 1.51 2.20 3.90
C VAL A 50 2.67 2.48 2.96
N GLN A 51 2.59 3.50 2.10
CA GLN A 51 3.71 3.87 1.21
C GLN A 51 5.00 4.15 2.00
N ALA A 52 4.91 4.92 3.09
CA ALA A 52 6.06 5.21 3.94
C ALA A 52 6.62 3.93 4.60
N LEU A 53 5.76 3.04 5.08
CA LEU A 53 6.18 1.76 5.66
C LEU A 53 6.83 0.84 4.62
N VAL A 54 6.32 0.82 3.39
CA VAL A 54 6.90 0.04 2.29
C VAL A 54 8.33 0.51 1.99
N GLU A 55 8.58 1.81 2.03
CA GLU A 55 9.93 2.33 1.84
C GLU A 55 10.85 1.98 3.03
N ASP A 56 10.32 2.03 4.25
CA ASP A 56 11.04 1.61 5.45
C ASP A 56 11.41 0.11 5.41
N VAL A 57 10.50 -0.74 4.93
CA VAL A 57 10.74 -2.16 4.68
C VAL A 57 11.87 -2.36 3.68
N LYS A 58 11.92 -1.61 2.58
CA LYS A 58 13.01 -1.70 1.59
C LYS A 58 14.37 -1.33 2.20
N ASN A 59 14.41 -0.26 3.00
CA ASN A 59 15.65 0.18 3.66
C ASN A 59 16.14 -0.89 4.63
N LYS A 60 15.27 -1.40 5.50
CA LYS A 60 15.60 -2.48 6.43
C LYS A 60 16.03 -3.77 5.72
N HIS A 61 15.36 -4.13 4.63
CA HIS A 61 15.79 -5.24 3.76
C HIS A 61 17.21 -5.03 3.20
N SER A 62 17.53 -3.82 2.76
CA SER A 62 18.87 -3.46 2.29
C SER A 62 19.92 -3.54 3.42
N ASP A 63 19.59 -3.08 4.62
CA ASP A 63 20.48 -3.10 5.78
C ASP A 63 20.81 -4.53 6.22
N ILE A 64 19.81 -5.42 6.22
CA ILE A 64 19.98 -6.86 6.48
C ILE A 64 20.87 -7.52 5.41
N LEU A 65 20.68 -7.15 4.14
CA LEU A 65 21.46 -7.70 3.03
C LEU A 65 22.91 -7.21 3.00
N SER A 66 23.18 -5.99 3.47
CA SER A 66 24.52 -5.39 3.50
C SER A 66 25.32 -5.74 4.76
N SER A 67 24.65 -6.08 5.85
CA SER A 67 25.30 -6.45 7.11
C SER A 67 25.63 -7.96 7.17
N PRO A 68 26.87 -8.33 7.53
CA PRO A 68 27.26 -9.74 7.70
C PRO A 68 26.69 -10.35 8.99
N ASN A 69 26.43 -9.53 10.01
CA ASN A 69 25.82 -9.94 11.28
C ASN A 69 24.33 -9.56 11.31
N GLN A 70 23.49 -10.41 11.89
CA GLN A 70 22.07 -10.11 12.08
C GLN A 70 21.91 -9.04 13.17
N ASP A 71 21.47 -7.84 12.79
CA ASP A 71 20.93 -6.90 13.76
C ASP A 71 19.50 -7.31 14.10
N GLU A 72 19.36 -8.01 15.23
CA GLU A 72 18.08 -8.48 15.75
C GLU A 72 17.09 -7.32 15.99
N THR A 73 17.62 -6.11 16.21
CA THR A 73 16.83 -4.88 16.29
C THR A 73 16.19 -4.53 14.95
N THR A 74 16.98 -4.48 13.87
CA THR A 74 16.48 -4.20 12.51
C THR A 74 15.45 -5.25 12.07
N LYS A 75 15.66 -6.51 12.45
CA LYS A 75 14.70 -7.59 12.16
C LYS A 75 13.38 -7.41 12.90
N ALA A 76 13.41 -7.11 14.20
CA ALA A 76 12.20 -6.86 14.97
C ALA A 76 11.41 -5.67 14.42
N GLN A 77 12.10 -4.58 14.06
CA GLN A 77 11.45 -3.41 13.45
C GLN A 77 10.89 -3.71 12.05
N LEU A 78 11.51 -4.61 11.28
CA LEU A 78 10.99 -5.07 10.00
C LEU A 78 9.68 -5.86 10.19
N GLU A 79 9.65 -6.79 11.14
CA GLU A 79 8.45 -7.57 11.47
C GLU A 79 7.30 -6.66 11.94
N GLU A 80 7.60 -5.64 12.76
CA GLU A 80 6.64 -4.63 13.18
C GLU A 80 6.08 -3.83 12.00
N ALA A 81 6.95 -3.35 11.11
CA ALA A 81 6.53 -2.61 9.91
C ALA A 81 5.63 -3.47 8.99
N MET A 82 5.96 -4.75 8.81
CA MET A 82 5.15 -5.69 8.03
C MET A 82 3.77 -5.94 8.67
N ALA A 83 3.73 -6.08 10.00
CA ALA A 83 2.48 -6.23 10.75
C ALA A 83 1.60 -4.96 10.64
N GLU A 84 2.21 -3.78 10.72
CA GLU A 84 1.50 -2.50 10.57
C GLU A 84 0.93 -2.36 9.15
N ILE A 85 1.72 -2.68 8.10
CA ILE A 85 1.24 -2.71 6.71
C ILE A 85 0.02 -3.62 6.56
N LYS A 86 0.09 -4.85 7.10
CA LYS A 86 -1.04 -5.81 7.05
C LYS A 86 -2.27 -5.24 7.73
N MET A 87 -2.13 -4.68 8.93
CA MET A 87 -3.25 -4.07 9.66
C MET A 87 -3.87 -2.91 8.88
N ILE A 88 -3.07 -1.99 8.34
CA ILE A 88 -3.57 -0.84 7.59
C ILE A 88 -4.25 -1.28 6.29
N ALA A 89 -3.67 -2.23 5.57
CA ALA A 89 -4.26 -2.77 4.35
C ALA A 89 -5.65 -3.38 4.60
N HIS A 90 -5.83 -4.10 5.71
CA HIS A 90 -7.15 -4.61 6.11
C HIS A 90 -8.14 -3.47 6.39
N LYS A 91 -7.71 -2.40 7.08
CA LYS A 91 -8.55 -1.22 7.35
C LYS A 91 -8.97 -0.50 6.07
N VAL A 92 -8.02 -0.24 5.16
CA VAL A 92 -8.28 0.39 3.85
C VAL A 92 -9.28 -0.45 3.04
N ARG A 93 -9.07 -1.76 2.97
CA ARG A 93 -9.98 -2.68 2.27
C ARG A 93 -11.39 -2.66 2.84
N ALA A 94 -11.54 -2.65 4.17
CA ALA A 94 -12.84 -2.60 4.81
C ALA A 94 -13.58 -1.29 4.48
N LYS A 95 -12.88 -0.15 4.54
CA LYS A 95 -13.46 1.17 4.21
C LYS A 95 -13.83 1.30 2.73
N LEU A 96 -12.97 0.80 1.82
CA LEU A 96 -13.28 0.76 0.39
C LEU A 96 -14.51 -0.09 0.09
N LYS A 97 -14.63 -1.27 0.71
CA LYS A 97 -15.81 -2.13 0.57
C LYS A 97 -17.09 -1.43 1.06
N GLN A 98 -17.02 -0.72 2.18
CA GLN A 98 -18.16 0.06 2.68
C GLN A 98 -18.56 1.17 1.69
N MET A 99 -17.58 1.86 1.10
CA MET A 99 -17.82 2.89 0.09
C MET A 99 -18.48 2.33 -1.17
N GLU A 100 -18.02 1.17 -1.63
CA GLU A 100 -18.60 0.43 -2.77
C GLU A 100 -20.07 0.06 -2.50
N MET A 101 -20.37 -0.54 -1.34
CA MET A 101 -21.75 -0.91 -0.98
C MET A 101 -22.69 0.31 -0.95
N ASN A 102 -22.21 1.46 -0.46
CA ASN A 102 -22.99 2.69 -0.45
C ASN A 102 -23.26 3.21 -1.87
N ILE A 103 -22.28 3.11 -2.77
CA ILE A 103 -22.43 3.49 -4.19
C ILE A 103 -23.45 2.59 -4.88
N GLU A 104 -23.38 1.27 -4.68
CA GLU A 104 -24.31 0.30 -5.28
C GLU A 104 -25.76 0.53 -4.81
N TYR A 105 -25.95 0.84 -3.52
CA TYR A 105 -27.27 1.17 -2.97
C TYR A 105 -27.89 2.41 -3.63
N ASP A 106 -27.09 3.46 -3.80
CA ASP A 106 -27.53 4.71 -4.43
C ASP A 106 -27.81 4.53 -5.94
N GLU A 107 -27.04 3.69 -6.63
CA GLU A 107 -27.28 3.32 -8.04
C GLU A 107 -28.62 2.60 -8.23
N ASN A 108 -28.90 1.59 -7.39
CA ASN A 108 -30.13 0.79 -7.47
C ASN A 108 -31.40 1.61 -7.14
N SER A 109 -31.24 2.80 -6.57
CA SER A 109 -32.33 3.73 -6.30
C SER A 109 -32.62 4.70 -7.46
N ASP A 110 -32.00 4.51 -8.63
CA ASP A 110 -32.09 5.37 -9.84
C ASP A 110 -31.76 6.85 -9.59
N LYS A 111 -31.00 7.14 -8.53
CA LYS A 111 -30.55 8.49 -8.18
C LYS A 111 -29.25 8.82 -8.92
N SER A 112 -29.36 9.15 -10.21
CA SER A 112 -28.22 9.73 -10.94
C SER A 112 -27.99 11.18 -10.52
N SER A 113 -27.19 11.38 -9.47
CA SER A 113 -26.84 12.70 -8.92
C SER A 113 -25.38 13.08 -9.17
N ALA A 114 -25.07 14.37 -9.02
CA ALA A 114 -23.69 14.85 -9.00
C ALA A 114 -22.89 14.16 -7.88
N ASP A 115 -23.50 13.96 -6.72
CA ASP A 115 -22.93 13.28 -5.55
C ASP A 115 -22.50 11.85 -5.87
N LEU A 116 -23.34 11.08 -6.59
CA LEU A 116 -23.03 9.72 -6.99
C LEU A 116 -21.80 9.67 -7.92
N ARG A 117 -21.70 10.62 -8.85
CA ARG A 117 -20.52 10.73 -9.74
C ARG A 117 -19.25 11.06 -8.95
N ILE A 118 -19.33 12.00 -8.00
CA ILE A 118 -18.20 12.34 -7.12
C ILE A 118 -17.75 11.11 -6.33
N ARG A 119 -18.68 10.37 -5.71
CA ARG A 119 -18.38 9.16 -4.94
C ARG A 119 -17.70 8.08 -5.78
N LYS A 120 -18.23 7.79 -6.97
CA LYS A 120 -17.64 6.83 -7.92
C LYS A 120 -16.23 7.21 -8.35
N THR A 121 -16.01 8.47 -8.70
CA THR A 121 -14.68 8.95 -9.11
C THR A 121 -13.68 8.81 -7.98
N GLN A 122 -14.02 9.26 -6.77
CA GLN A 122 -13.13 9.13 -5.61
C GLN A 122 -12.83 7.66 -5.28
N TYR A 123 -13.85 6.79 -5.22
CA TYR A 123 -13.67 5.35 -5.01
C TYR A 123 -12.68 4.77 -6.03
N SER A 124 -12.90 5.04 -7.33
CA SER A 124 -12.02 4.53 -8.39
C SER A 124 -10.57 5.01 -8.24
N THR A 125 -10.36 6.29 -7.93
CA THR A 125 -9.02 6.85 -7.72
C THR A 125 -8.31 6.23 -6.52
N ILE A 126 -9.00 6.15 -5.37
CA ILE A 126 -8.41 5.61 -4.13
C ILE A 126 -8.13 4.12 -4.28
N SER A 127 -9.05 3.35 -4.87
CA SER A 127 -8.85 1.92 -5.13
C SER A 127 -7.65 1.66 -6.04
N ARG A 128 -7.47 2.48 -7.09
CA ARG A 128 -6.28 2.37 -7.95
C ARG A 128 -4.99 2.66 -7.19
N ASN A 129 -4.94 3.76 -6.44
CA ASN A 129 -3.77 4.11 -5.63
C ASN A 129 -3.43 2.98 -4.63
N PHE A 130 -4.43 2.44 -3.92
CA PHE A 130 -4.21 1.33 -2.99
C PHE A 130 -3.61 0.09 -3.68
N ILE A 131 -4.10 -0.27 -4.87
CA ILE A 131 -3.57 -1.41 -5.64
C ILE A 131 -2.11 -1.14 -6.06
N GLU A 132 -1.79 0.07 -6.50
CA GLU A 132 -0.43 0.47 -6.89
C GLU A 132 0.55 0.30 -5.72
N VAL A 133 0.19 0.82 -4.54
CA VAL A 133 1.01 0.71 -3.33
C VAL A 133 1.20 -0.72 -2.87
N MET A 134 0.14 -1.53 -2.87
CA MET A 134 0.23 -2.94 -2.49
C MET A 134 1.02 -3.76 -3.52
N THR A 135 0.97 -3.38 -4.79
CA THR A 135 1.80 -3.99 -5.85
C THR A 135 3.27 -3.67 -5.63
N ASP A 136 3.60 -2.43 -5.28
CA ASP A 136 4.98 -2.05 -4.99
C ASP A 136 5.52 -2.69 -3.71
N TYR A 137 4.67 -2.88 -2.69
CA TYR A 137 5.01 -3.70 -1.52
C TYR A 137 5.34 -5.15 -1.93
N ASN A 138 4.50 -5.77 -2.77
CA ASN A 138 4.73 -7.13 -3.23
C ASN A 138 6.05 -7.25 -4.04
N LYS A 139 6.32 -6.30 -4.94
CA LYS A 139 7.60 -6.25 -5.67
C LYS A 139 8.80 -6.15 -4.72
N ALA A 140 8.71 -5.33 -3.68
CA ALA A 140 9.77 -5.20 -2.68
C ALA A 140 10.03 -6.51 -1.94
N GLN A 141 8.97 -7.23 -1.55
CA GLN A 141 9.06 -8.55 -0.89
C GLN A 141 9.69 -9.60 -1.80
N VAL A 142 9.26 -9.68 -3.08
CA VAL A 142 9.83 -10.60 -4.07
C VAL A 142 11.31 -10.29 -4.32
N ALA A 143 11.65 -9.02 -4.50
CA ALA A 143 13.04 -8.60 -4.70
C ALA A 143 13.93 -8.96 -3.50
N PHE A 144 13.43 -8.81 -2.28
CA PHE A 144 14.15 -9.24 -1.08
C PHE A 144 14.32 -10.76 -1.02
N ARG A 145 13.27 -11.54 -1.31
CA ARG A 145 13.36 -13.02 -1.40
C ARG A 145 14.43 -13.45 -2.41
N ASP A 146 14.41 -12.85 -3.60
CA ASP A 146 15.38 -13.14 -4.67
C ASP A 146 16.82 -12.76 -4.29
N ALA A 147 17.00 -11.61 -3.61
CA ALA A 147 18.30 -11.19 -3.11
C ALA A 147 18.83 -12.15 -2.03
N CYS A 148 17.97 -12.57 -1.09
CA CYS A 148 18.29 -13.58 -0.08
C CYS A 148 18.69 -14.91 -0.72
N LYS A 149 17.92 -15.39 -1.70
CA LYS A 149 18.22 -16.59 -2.50
C LYS A 149 19.60 -16.51 -3.15
N ASN A 150 19.91 -15.41 -3.81
CA ASN A 150 21.21 -15.21 -4.47
C ASN A 150 22.37 -15.16 -3.47
N ARG A 151 22.16 -14.56 -2.29
CA ARG A 151 23.15 -14.52 -1.21
C ARG A 151 23.46 -15.92 -0.68
N ILE A 152 22.43 -16.74 -0.38
CA ILE A 152 22.62 -18.13 0.07
C ILE A 152 23.33 -18.95 -1.00
N LYS A 153 22.89 -18.87 -2.26
CA LYS A 153 23.49 -19.61 -3.37
C LYS A 153 24.99 -19.32 -3.48
N ARG A 154 25.38 -18.04 -3.38
CA ARG A 154 26.79 -17.63 -3.41
C ARG A 154 27.58 -18.17 -2.22
N GLN A 155 27.01 -18.18 -1.01
CA GLN A 155 27.66 -18.77 0.17
C GLN A 155 27.90 -20.28 -0.01
N MET A 156 26.95 -21.00 -0.59
CA MET A 156 27.07 -22.44 -0.83
C MET A 156 28.07 -22.77 -1.93
N GLU A 157 28.13 -21.95 -3.00
CA GLU A 157 29.15 -22.06 -4.05
C GLU A 157 30.57 -21.85 -3.51
N ILE A 158 30.77 -20.88 -2.61
CA ILE A 158 32.06 -20.65 -1.93
C ILE A 158 32.44 -21.85 -1.05
N ALA A 159 31.47 -22.47 -0.39
CA ALA A 159 31.69 -23.67 0.43
C ALA A 159 31.84 -24.97 -0.39
N GLU A 160 31.92 -24.87 -1.73
CA GLU A 160 31.98 -25.99 -2.68
C GLU A 160 30.82 -27.00 -2.51
N ARG A 161 29.67 -26.54 -1.99
CA ARG A 161 28.46 -27.35 -1.81
C ARG A 161 27.52 -27.13 -2.98
N LYS A 162 27.19 -28.21 -3.70
CA LYS A 162 26.10 -28.19 -4.69
C LYS A 162 24.77 -28.29 -3.95
N ILE A 163 23.93 -27.26 -4.08
CA ILE A 163 22.55 -27.26 -3.63
C ILE A 163 21.65 -27.08 -4.84
N SER A 164 20.59 -27.89 -4.91
CA SER A 164 19.56 -27.74 -5.93
C SER A 164 18.70 -26.51 -5.65
N ASN A 165 18.02 -25.97 -6.68
CA ASN A 165 17.09 -24.87 -6.47
C ASN A 165 15.94 -25.26 -5.53
N GLU A 166 15.52 -26.52 -5.52
CA GLU A 166 14.42 -27.03 -4.70
C GLU A 166 14.82 -27.04 -3.21
N GLU A 167 16.00 -27.58 -2.89
CA GLU A 167 16.56 -27.52 -1.53
C GLU A 167 16.79 -26.08 -1.05
N LEU A 168 17.14 -25.16 -1.97
CA LEU A 168 17.32 -23.75 -1.62
C LEU A 168 15.99 -23.04 -1.33
N GLU A 169 14.91 -23.40 -2.04
CA GLU A 169 13.56 -22.92 -1.72
C GLU A 169 13.07 -23.48 -0.39
N ASP A 170 13.31 -24.77 -0.10
CA ASP A 170 12.99 -25.37 1.20
C ASP A 170 13.71 -24.65 2.36
N MET A 171 14.98 -24.28 2.14
CA MET A 171 15.76 -23.51 3.11
C MET A 171 15.18 -22.10 3.34
N LEU A 172 14.68 -21.44 2.29
CA LEU A 172 14.01 -20.13 2.40
C LEU A 172 12.63 -20.23 3.08
N GLU A 173 11.87 -21.29 2.79
CA GLU A 173 10.56 -21.54 3.40
C GLU A 173 10.64 -21.95 4.86
N SER A 174 11.75 -22.60 5.27
CA SER A 174 12.00 -22.97 6.67
C SER A 174 12.13 -21.76 7.61
N GLY A 175 12.32 -20.55 7.08
CA GLY A 175 12.41 -19.31 7.84
C GLY A 175 13.55 -19.24 8.86
N ASN A 176 14.48 -20.21 8.83
CA ASN A 176 15.53 -20.34 9.83
C ASN A 176 16.65 -19.31 9.58
N PRO A 177 16.82 -18.30 10.45
CA PRO A 177 17.82 -17.25 10.27
C PRO A 177 19.26 -17.78 10.32
N ALA A 178 19.50 -18.94 10.95
CA ALA A 178 20.83 -19.50 11.08
C ALA A 178 21.44 -19.95 9.73
N ILE A 179 20.60 -20.14 8.70
CA ILE A 179 21.03 -20.46 7.33
C ILE A 179 21.87 -19.33 6.74
N PHE A 180 21.63 -18.09 7.16
CA PHE A 180 22.30 -16.89 6.64
C PHE A 180 23.64 -16.59 7.32
N THR A 181 23.92 -17.22 8.46
CA THR A 181 25.06 -16.91 9.33
C THR A 181 25.89 -18.13 9.72
N GLN A 182 25.59 -19.34 9.21
CA GLN A 182 26.46 -20.49 9.44
C GLN A 182 27.78 -20.27 8.69
N GLU A 183 28.77 -19.72 9.42
CA GLU A 183 30.17 -20.08 9.23
C GLU A 183 30.23 -21.60 9.04
N VAL A 184 30.98 -22.01 8.02
CA VAL A 184 31.18 -23.42 7.66
C VAL A 184 31.84 -24.12 8.86
N GLY A 185 31.01 -24.67 9.73
CA GLY A 185 31.40 -25.34 10.96
C GLY A 185 30.55 -26.58 11.16
N LEU A 186 31.04 -27.69 10.60
CA LEU A 186 30.83 -29.08 11.00
C LEU A 186 29.38 -29.63 11.16
N LEU A 187 29.16 -30.72 10.42
CA LEU A 187 28.15 -31.74 10.70
C LEU A 187 28.06 -32.07 12.20
N GLU A 188 26.86 -32.04 12.79
CA GLU A 188 26.29 -33.19 13.54
C GLU A 188 24.82 -32.95 13.96
N LEU A 189 23.96 -33.87 13.50
CA LEU A 189 22.91 -34.56 14.26
C LEU A 189 21.68 -33.80 14.84
N ARG A 190 20.51 -34.17 14.25
CA ARG A 190 19.35 -34.84 14.90
C ARG A 190 18.10 -34.00 15.27
N PHE A 191 17.10 -34.04 14.37
CA PHE A 191 15.66 -34.41 14.55
C PHE A 191 14.77 -33.66 15.61
N PRO A 192 13.41 -33.73 15.56
CA PRO A 192 12.42 -33.31 14.55
C PRO A 192 11.26 -32.48 15.18
N TYR A 193 10.26 -32.09 14.36
CA TYR A 193 8.93 -31.58 14.71
C TYR A 193 8.82 -30.16 15.25
N PHE A 194 8.42 -29.23 14.38
CA PHE A 194 7.15 -28.54 14.59
C PHE A 194 6.51 -28.21 13.23
N LEU A 195 5.47 -28.96 12.92
CA LEU A 195 4.54 -28.80 11.79
C LEU A 195 3.87 -27.42 11.88
N ALA A 196 3.78 -26.69 10.77
CA ALA A 196 2.62 -26.62 9.86
C ALA A 196 1.49 -25.68 10.32
N TYR A 197 0.91 -25.00 9.33
CA TYR A 197 -0.32 -24.17 9.37
C TYR A 197 -0.20 -22.83 10.11
N ASP A 198 -0.32 -21.71 9.39
CA ASP A 198 -1.61 -21.00 9.27
C ASP A 198 -1.54 -19.75 8.36
N TYR A 199 -2.47 -19.75 7.38
CA TYR A 199 -3.10 -18.66 6.59
C TYR A 199 -2.29 -17.51 5.97
#